data_AF-A0A7S0FSR5-F1
#
_entry.id   AF-A0A7S0FSR5-F1
#
_cell.length_a   1.000
_cell.length_b   1.000
_cell.length_c   1.000
_cell.angle_alpha   90.00
_cell.angle_beta   90.00
_cell.angle_gamma   90.00
#
_symmetry.space_group_name_H-M   'P 1'
#
loop_
_entity.id
_entity.type
_entity.pdbx_description
1 polymer ?
#
loop_
_entity_poly.entity_id
_entity_poly.type
_entity_poly.pdbx_seq_one_letter_code
_entity_poly.pdbx_strand_id
1 'polypeptide(L)'
;CCRRASRVEDEESVLMKMPPRLRTRQILASGAVRLLSAVWLIRQGDAYIIQRRQDLPEDAFMPPERAAALFDRYGGVVVVSYGWLSKNHPDPTGFHVRAVQKYLKKHYKGNFYWSDLPDYGVFWDFASLPQDNPDGTQKAAAEKRVFEEGLGAIGILYGDAKTLVIQLTRMPQELQLADGSVVNLTDYNSRGWCFFEATVSSMFTDSDQLLDLGAGVATLDDGDADWTAVQEASAAKRRPPLTPDDMAVELRKRRLTNGGDAELVAKKYREFFCEAAANADRLSLQNCSAGEGWGDAEVTQLVRALPSFKHCKAKKAPSGSRQPLLIPEDMGVELQMRRFTNGSETELVTKKYRGFFSEAAVSAKITQHTWGLPAYRCCQVPCRARKRNTPSGGTAHWASAASPSSGRRCRGARRCRSSGSLATSWTRARGRPW
;
A
#
# COMPACT_ATOMS: atom_id res chain seq x y z
N CYS A 1 27.88 -19.77 34.73
CA CYS A 1 27.00 -18.65 34.34
C CYS A 1 27.72 -17.52 33.60
N CYS A 2 28.84 -16.97 34.08
CA CYS A 2 29.48 -15.78 33.45
C CYS A 2 29.93 -15.96 31.97
N ARG A 3 30.36 -17.15 31.54
CA ARG A 3 30.74 -17.42 30.13
C ARG A 3 29.54 -17.45 29.16
N ARG A 4 28.33 -17.70 29.66
CA ARG A 4 27.11 -17.77 28.83
C ARG A 4 26.48 -16.39 28.65
N ALA A 5 26.60 -15.53 29.66
CA ALA A 5 26.17 -14.13 29.59
C ALA A 5 27.07 -13.29 28.66
N SER A 6 28.40 -13.39 28.82
CA SER A 6 29.37 -12.71 27.92
C SER A 6 29.21 -13.10 26.45
N ARG A 7 28.95 -14.37 26.17
CA ARG A 7 28.73 -14.85 24.79
C ARG A 7 27.43 -14.32 24.16
N VAL A 8 26.37 -14.15 24.93
CA VAL A 8 25.09 -13.60 24.44
C VAL A 8 25.23 -12.09 24.18
N GLU A 9 25.93 -11.37 25.06
CA GLU A 9 26.24 -9.94 24.85
C GLU A 9 27.14 -9.73 23.61
N ASP A 10 28.11 -10.61 23.39
CA ASP A 10 28.96 -10.59 22.19
C ASP A 10 28.17 -10.90 20.90
N GLU A 11 27.25 -11.86 20.92
CA GLU A 11 26.42 -12.21 19.75
C GLU A 11 25.40 -11.11 19.40
N GLU A 12 24.74 -10.50 20.39
CA GLU A 12 23.80 -9.38 20.18
C GLU A 12 24.53 -8.10 19.69
N SER A 13 25.71 -7.84 20.24
CA SER A 13 26.63 -6.76 19.81
C SER A 13 27.10 -6.92 18.37
N VAL A 14 27.35 -8.15 17.93
CA VAL A 14 27.73 -8.46 16.54
C VAL A 14 26.55 -8.28 15.59
N LEU A 15 25.36 -8.78 15.94
CA LEU A 15 24.14 -8.64 15.13
C LEU A 15 23.77 -7.17 14.89
N MET A 16 23.89 -6.31 15.90
CA MET A 16 23.60 -4.88 15.79
C MET A 16 24.63 -4.10 14.94
N LYS A 17 25.84 -4.63 14.73
CA LYS A 17 26.86 -4.01 13.85
C LYS A 17 26.72 -4.41 12.39
N MET A 18 25.89 -5.41 12.07
CA MET A 18 25.69 -5.86 10.70
C MET A 18 24.85 -4.86 9.89
N PRO A 19 25.04 -4.83 8.54
CA PRO A 19 24.13 -4.13 7.65
C PRO A 19 22.67 -4.57 7.90
N PRO A 20 21.69 -3.65 7.88
CA PRO A 20 20.32 -3.96 8.32
C PRO A 20 19.68 -5.12 7.57
N ARG A 21 19.90 -5.22 6.26
CA ARG A 21 19.42 -6.33 5.44
C ARG A 21 20.03 -7.68 5.84
N LEU A 22 21.33 -7.71 6.16
CA LEU A 22 22.01 -8.93 6.61
C LEU A 22 21.51 -9.35 8.00
N ARG A 23 21.28 -8.38 8.89
CA ARG A 23 20.66 -8.59 10.20
C ARG A 23 19.29 -9.25 10.08
N THR A 24 18.41 -8.69 9.25
CA THR A 24 17.07 -9.25 8.98
C THR A 24 17.15 -10.67 8.41
N ARG A 25 18.08 -10.91 7.48
CA ARG A 25 18.30 -12.25 6.92
C ARG A 25 18.69 -13.27 8.01
N GLN A 26 19.51 -12.87 8.99
CA GLN A 26 19.89 -13.73 10.11
C GLN A 26 18.73 -13.98 11.08
N ILE A 27 17.92 -12.97 11.38
CA ILE A 27 16.71 -13.10 12.20
C ILE A 27 15.69 -14.08 11.57
N LEU A 28 15.59 -14.09 10.23
CA LEU A 28 14.80 -15.09 9.51
C LEU A 28 15.42 -16.48 9.61
N ALA A 29 16.74 -16.60 9.44
CA ALA A 29 17.47 -17.86 9.52
C ALA A 29 17.47 -18.46 10.94
N SER A 30 17.38 -17.65 12.00
CA SER A 30 17.24 -18.11 13.38
C SER A 30 15.82 -18.60 13.69
N GLY A 31 14.84 -18.27 12.85
CA GLY A 31 13.41 -18.52 13.11
C GLY A 31 12.81 -17.56 14.15
N ALA A 32 13.52 -16.50 14.53
CA ALA A 32 12.96 -15.47 15.40
C ALA A 32 11.79 -14.75 14.73
N VAL A 33 11.83 -14.58 13.40
CA VAL A 33 10.67 -14.32 12.55
C VAL A 33 10.36 -15.58 11.74
N ARG A 34 9.10 -16.03 11.75
CA ARG A 34 8.66 -17.18 10.92
C ARG A 34 7.78 -16.70 9.78
N LEU A 35 8.17 -16.99 8.54
CA LEU A 35 7.33 -16.75 7.38
C LEU A 35 6.35 -17.92 7.20
N LEU A 36 5.10 -17.62 6.90
CA LEU A 36 4.11 -18.63 6.52
C LEU A 36 4.36 -19.09 5.08
N SER A 37 3.97 -20.32 4.78
CA SER A 37 3.85 -20.81 3.40
C SER A 37 2.61 -20.18 2.75
N ALA A 38 2.80 -19.53 1.60
CA ALA A 38 1.67 -19.02 0.82
C ALA A 38 0.78 -20.18 0.33
N VAL A 39 1.38 -21.29 -0.11
CA VAL A 39 0.66 -22.51 -0.52
C VAL A 39 -0.19 -23.07 0.62
N TRP A 40 0.35 -23.14 1.84
CA TRP A 40 -0.40 -23.59 3.01
C TRP A 40 -1.58 -22.66 3.30
N LEU A 41 -1.37 -21.34 3.25
CA LEU A 41 -2.42 -20.36 3.53
C LEU A 41 -3.53 -20.38 2.47
N ILE A 42 -3.19 -20.59 1.19
CA ILE A 42 -4.14 -20.75 0.07
C ILE A 42 -5.04 -21.97 0.26
N ARG A 43 -4.53 -23.05 0.85
CA ARG A 43 -5.26 -24.32 1.06
C ARG A 43 -6.30 -24.23 2.17
N GLN A 44 -6.23 -23.23 3.03
CA GLN A 44 -7.23 -23.05 4.09
C GLN A 44 -8.59 -22.66 3.48
N GLY A 45 -9.68 -23.13 4.09
CA GLY A 45 -11.03 -22.84 3.63
C GLY A 45 -11.46 -21.38 3.84
N ASP A 46 -12.58 -20.96 3.24
CA ASP A 46 -13.06 -19.56 3.29
C ASP A 46 -13.48 -19.11 4.70
N ALA A 47 -13.79 -20.05 5.59
CA ALA A 47 -14.11 -19.81 7.00
C ALA A 47 -12.86 -19.76 7.90
N TYR A 48 -11.65 -19.91 7.34
CA TYR A 48 -10.41 -19.88 8.10
C TYR A 48 -10.19 -18.50 8.74
N ILE A 49 -9.67 -18.52 9.97
CA ILE A 49 -9.26 -17.36 10.72
C ILE A 49 -7.76 -17.55 11.02
N ILE A 50 -6.95 -16.55 10.70
CA ILE A 50 -5.51 -16.60 10.97
C ILE A 50 -5.27 -16.75 12.47
N GLN A 51 -4.37 -17.65 12.87
CA GLN A 51 -4.07 -17.90 14.28
C GLN A 51 -2.75 -17.21 14.69
N ARG A 52 -2.52 -17.08 16.01
CA ARG A 52 -1.23 -16.62 16.53
C ARG A 52 -0.13 -17.57 16.08
N ARG A 53 1.10 -17.07 16.00
CA ARG A 53 2.28 -17.89 15.68
C ARG A 53 2.33 -19.22 16.46
N GLN A 54 2.02 -19.17 17.75
CA GLN A 54 2.16 -20.31 18.65
C GLN A 54 1.06 -21.37 18.50
N ASP A 55 -0.07 -20.99 17.89
CA ASP A 55 -1.23 -21.86 17.72
C ASP A 55 -1.29 -22.47 16.31
N LEU A 56 -0.37 -22.05 15.41
CA LEU A 56 -0.28 -22.58 14.06
C LEU A 56 0.53 -23.89 14.03
N PRO A 57 0.14 -24.85 13.18
CA PRO A 57 0.89 -26.09 13.01
C PRO A 57 2.23 -25.82 12.31
N GLU A 58 3.18 -26.73 12.50
CA GLU A 58 4.55 -26.53 12.02
C GLU A 58 4.66 -26.49 10.48
N ASP A 59 3.75 -27.18 9.79
CA ASP A 59 3.65 -27.18 8.33
C ASP A 59 3.07 -25.87 7.74
N ALA A 60 2.57 -24.96 8.60
CA ALA A 60 2.17 -23.62 8.19
C ALA A 60 3.38 -22.73 7.85
N PHE A 61 4.56 -23.08 8.35
CA PHE A 61 5.74 -22.23 8.30
C PHE A 61 6.78 -22.71 7.29
N MET A 62 7.48 -21.73 6.70
CA MET A 62 8.68 -22.00 5.90
C MET A 62 9.83 -22.42 6.81
N PRO A 63 10.66 -23.40 6.40
CA PRO A 63 11.92 -23.66 7.08
C PRO A 63 12.78 -22.38 7.17
N PRO A 64 13.44 -22.08 8.30
CA PRO A 64 14.15 -20.81 8.51
C PRO A 64 15.18 -20.47 7.41
N GLU A 65 15.96 -21.47 6.97
CA GLU A 65 16.93 -21.29 5.89
C GLU A 65 16.27 -20.89 4.56
N ARG A 66 15.10 -21.50 4.27
CA ARG A 66 14.32 -21.18 3.07
C ARG A 66 13.67 -19.81 3.20
N ALA A 67 13.21 -19.41 4.38
CA ALA A 67 12.70 -18.07 4.64
C ALA A 67 13.78 -17.00 4.38
N ALA A 68 15.01 -17.22 4.86
CA ALA A 68 16.14 -16.35 4.58
C ALA A 68 16.50 -16.29 3.09
N ALA A 69 16.47 -17.44 2.39
CA ALA A 69 16.72 -17.48 0.94
C ALA A 69 15.63 -16.76 0.13
N LEU A 70 14.36 -16.86 0.55
CA LEU A 70 13.26 -16.12 -0.09
C LEU A 70 13.39 -14.61 0.10
N PHE A 71 13.89 -14.16 1.24
CA PHE A 71 14.14 -12.74 1.50
C PHE A 71 15.24 -12.13 0.62
N ASP A 72 16.18 -12.95 0.14
CA ASP A 72 17.19 -12.51 -0.82
C ASP A 72 16.63 -12.44 -2.26
N ARG A 73 15.50 -13.10 -2.52
CA ARG A 73 14.85 -13.15 -3.82
C ARG A 73 13.81 -12.03 -3.95
N TYR A 74 13.86 -11.33 -5.07
CA TYR A 74 12.90 -10.29 -5.40
C TYR A 74 11.48 -10.87 -5.47
N GLY A 75 10.54 -10.29 -4.72
CA GLY A 75 9.16 -10.77 -4.59
C GLY A 75 9.01 -12.11 -3.85
N GLY A 76 10.09 -12.68 -3.28
CA GLY A 76 10.06 -13.97 -2.61
C GLY A 76 9.31 -13.95 -1.26
N VAL A 77 9.19 -12.77 -0.66
CA VAL A 77 8.46 -12.53 0.59
C VAL A 77 7.35 -11.52 0.37
N VAL A 78 6.12 -11.93 0.68
CA VAL A 78 4.93 -11.08 0.75
C VAL A 78 4.76 -10.60 2.19
N VAL A 79 4.60 -9.31 2.40
CA VAL A 79 4.52 -8.65 3.70
C VAL A 79 3.14 -8.03 3.81
N VAL A 80 2.37 -8.41 4.83
CA VAL A 80 0.97 -8.01 5.00
C VAL A 80 0.87 -6.84 5.97
N SER A 81 0.43 -5.68 5.47
CA SER A 81 0.10 -4.51 6.29
C SER A 81 -1.42 -4.39 6.46
N TYR A 82 -1.89 -4.36 7.70
CA TYR A 82 -3.32 -4.42 8.00
C TYR A 82 -3.66 -3.78 9.36
N GLY A 83 -4.94 -3.47 9.57
CA GLY A 83 -5.41 -2.87 10.81
C GLY A 83 -6.08 -3.89 11.73
N TRP A 84 -5.72 -3.92 13.02
CA TRP A 84 -6.39 -4.77 14.01
C TRP A 84 -7.89 -4.45 14.15
N LEU A 85 -8.75 -5.42 13.88
CA LEU A 85 -10.21 -5.29 13.91
C LEU A 85 -10.81 -5.46 15.30
N SER A 86 -10.09 -6.02 16.27
CA SER A 86 -10.53 -6.09 17.66
C SER A 86 -9.32 -5.98 18.60
N LYS A 87 -9.57 -5.89 19.91
CA LYS A 87 -8.49 -5.87 20.92
C LYS A 87 -7.77 -7.22 21.03
N ASN A 88 -8.52 -8.32 20.93
CA ASN A 88 -8.00 -9.66 21.22
C ASN A 88 -7.51 -10.38 19.96
N HIS A 89 -8.00 -9.99 18.79
CA HIS A 89 -7.68 -10.64 17.54
C HIS A 89 -7.63 -9.63 16.38
N PRO A 90 -6.59 -9.67 15.53
CA PRO A 90 -6.48 -8.73 14.40
C PRO A 90 -7.56 -8.92 13.34
N ASP A 91 -8.02 -10.15 13.12
CA ASP A 91 -8.97 -10.50 12.06
C ASP A 91 -10.00 -11.55 12.52
N PRO A 92 -10.89 -11.21 13.48
CA PRO A 92 -11.74 -12.19 14.17
C PRO A 92 -12.78 -12.87 13.27
N THR A 93 -13.01 -12.35 12.07
CA THR A 93 -13.97 -12.90 11.09
C THR A 93 -13.33 -13.45 9.84
N GLY A 94 -11.99 -13.46 9.77
CA GLY A 94 -11.26 -13.83 8.56
C GLY A 94 -11.43 -12.83 7.40
N PHE A 95 -11.82 -11.59 7.68
CA PHE A 95 -12.01 -10.55 6.68
C PHE A 95 -10.72 -10.24 5.92
N HIS A 96 -9.62 -10.03 6.64
CA HIS A 96 -8.31 -9.77 6.05
C HIS A 96 -7.72 -11.02 5.39
N VAL A 97 -7.79 -12.19 6.04
CA VAL A 97 -7.18 -13.41 5.51
C VAL A 97 -7.83 -13.85 4.20
N ARG A 98 -9.15 -13.65 4.04
CA ARG A 98 -9.83 -13.89 2.74
C ARG A 98 -9.28 -13.03 1.61
N ALA A 99 -9.01 -11.75 1.86
CA ALA A 99 -8.42 -10.87 0.86
C ALA A 99 -7.00 -11.32 0.49
N VAL A 100 -6.19 -11.67 1.50
CA VAL A 100 -4.83 -12.20 1.30
C VAL A 100 -4.86 -13.52 0.52
N GLN A 101 -5.75 -14.45 0.84
CA GLN A 101 -5.87 -15.73 0.11
C GLN A 101 -6.27 -15.53 -1.35
N LYS A 102 -7.22 -14.62 -1.65
CA LYS A 102 -7.59 -14.27 -3.03
C LYS A 102 -6.40 -13.73 -3.80
N TYR A 103 -5.65 -12.81 -3.17
CA TYR A 103 -4.44 -12.24 -3.74
C TYR A 103 -3.38 -13.33 -4.00
N LEU A 104 -3.07 -14.16 -3.00
CA LEU A 104 -2.06 -15.21 -3.10
C LEU A 104 -2.43 -16.25 -4.17
N LYS A 105 -3.72 -16.61 -4.32
CA LYS A 105 -4.19 -17.51 -5.40
C LYS A 105 -3.87 -16.95 -6.79
N LYS A 106 -4.04 -15.65 -7.00
CA LYS A 106 -3.75 -14.99 -8.28
C LYS A 106 -2.26 -14.80 -8.48
N HIS A 107 -1.56 -14.32 -7.45
CA HIS A 107 -0.09 -14.17 -7.44
C HIS A 107 0.62 -15.49 -7.73
N TYR A 108 0.21 -16.58 -7.09
CA TYR A 108 0.79 -17.91 -7.28
C TYR A 108 0.60 -18.46 -8.70
N LYS A 109 -0.57 -18.22 -9.31
CA LYS A 109 -0.91 -18.73 -10.66
C LYS A 109 -0.36 -17.89 -11.80
N GLY A 110 -0.40 -16.56 -11.66
CA GLY A 110 -0.23 -15.63 -12.78
C GLY A 110 1.10 -14.89 -12.78
N ASN A 111 1.97 -15.09 -11.79
CA ASN A 111 3.22 -14.36 -11.74
C ASN A 111 4.31 -15.03 -12.60
N PHE A 112 4.23 -14.78 -13.91
CA PHE A 112 5.12 -15.36 -14.94
C PHE A 112 6.60 -15.04 -14.74
N TYR A 113 6.95 -13.96 -14.02
CA TYR A 113 8.34 -13.60 -13.74
C TYR A 113 8.98 -14.52 -12.68
N TRP A 114 8.18 -15.29 -11.93
CA TRP A 114 8.66 -16.09 -10.79
C TRP A 114 8.09 -17.51 -10.77
N SER A 115 7.73 -18.06 -11.93
CA SER A 115 7.19 -19.42 -12.12
C SER A 115 8.05 -20.53 -11.49
N ASP A 116 9.32 -20.24 -11.23
CA ASP A 116 10.29 -21.20 -10.70
C ASP A 116 10.29 -21.24 -9.16
N LEU A 117 9.47 -20.42 -8.49
CA LEU A 117 9.28 -20.51 -7.05
C LEU A 117 8.19 -21.53 -6.71
N PRO A 118 8.54 -22.63 -6.01
CA PRO A 118 7.52 -23.59 -5.58
C PRO A 118 6.59 -23.02 -4.50
N ASP A 119 7.01 -21.95 -3.80
CA ASP A 119 6.24 -21.28 -2.74
C ASP A 119 6.80 -19.88 -2.46
N TYR A 120 6.02 -19.05 -1.76
CA TYR A 120 6.38 -17.72 -1.28
C TYR A 120 6.29 -17.67 0.25
N GLY A 121 7.15 -16.87 0.86
CA GLY A 121 7.06 -16.59 2.29
C GLY A 121 6.07 -15.47 2.56
N VAL A 122 5.15 -15.63 3.50
CA VAL A 122 4.23 -14.57 3.91
C VAL A 122 4.61 -14.12 5.32
N PHE A 123 5.03 -12.86 5.45
CA PHE A 123 5.16 -12.20 6.74
C PHE A 123 3.83 -11.57 7.13
N TRP A 124 3.25 -12.08 8.22
CA TRP A 124 2.07 -11.53 8.87
C TRP A 124 2.40 -11.45 10.35
N ASP A 125 2.73 -10.27 10.86
CA ASP A 125 3.26 -10.04 12.22
C ASP A 125 2.59 -10.89 13.33
N PHE A 126 1.26 -10.97 13.38
CA PHE A 126 0.48 -11.77 14.34
C PHE A 126 0.76 -13.28 14.26
N ALA A 127 0.95 -13.79 13.06
CA ALA A 127 1.26 -15.19 12.79
C ALA A 127 2.77 -15.47 12.72
N SER A 128 3.59 -14.44 12.51
CA SER A 128 5.04 -14.55 12.30
C SER A 128 5.87 -14.29 13.55
N LEU A 129 5.35 -13.54 14.51
CA LEU A 129 5.98 -13.19 15.78
C LEU A 129 5.19 -13.75 16.97
N PRO A 130 5.85 -14.09 18.10
CA PRO A 130 5.15 -14.55 19.28
C PRO A 130 4.20 -13.47 19.83
N GLN A 131 2.96 -13.85 20.07
CA GLN A 131 1.92 -12.94 20.57
C GLN A 131 1.62 -13.20 22.04
N ASP A 132 1.02 -12.22 22.71
CA ASP A 132 0.45 -12.42 24.04
C ASP A 132 -0.69 -13.45 24.00
N ASN A 133 -1.09 -13.96 25.16
CA ASN A 133 -2.10 -15.00 25.25
C ASN A 133 -3.52 -14.45 25.01
N PRO A 134 -4.47 -15.28 24.54
CA PRO A 134 -5.83 -14.82 24.26
C PRO A 134 -6.58 -14.27 25.48
N ASP A 135 -6.18 -14.69 26.68
CA ASP A 135 -6.70 -14.19 27.96
C ASP A 135 -6.12 -12.81 28.36
N GLY A 136 -5.23 -12.25 27.54
CA GLY A 136 -4.55 -10.98 27.77
C GLY A 136 -3.31 -11.08 28.66
N THR A 137 -2.93 -12.29 29.09
CA THR A 137 -1.67 -12.48 29.82
C THR A 137 -0.48 -12.35 28.88
N GLN A 138 0.63 -11.82 29.40
CA GLN A 138 1.84 -11.61 28.61
C GLN A 138 2.43 -12.95 28.15
N LYS A 139 2.99 -12.95 26.93
CA LYS A 139 3.80 -14.05 26.40
C LYS A 139 4.92 -14.44 27.37
N ALA A 140 5.31 -15.71 27.36
CA ALA A 140 6.35 -16.24 28.23
C ALA A 140 7.69 -15.52 28.00
N ALA A 141 8.58 -15.53 29.01
CA ALA A 141 9.85 -14.79 28.93
C ALA A 141 10.72 -15.20 27.73
N ALA A 142 10.70 -16.48 27.35
CA ALA A 142 11.40 -16.96 26.15
C ALA A 142 10.78 -16.41 24.85
N GLU A 143 9.45 -16.41 24.76
CA GLU A 143 8.72 -15.85 23.61
C GLU A 143 8.91 -14.34 23.50
N LYS A 144 8.97 -13.63 24.64
CA LYS A 144 9.26 -12.20 24.67
C LYS A 144 10.63 -11.88 24.08
N ARG A 145 11.67 -12.66 24.39
CA ARG A 145 13.01 -12.49 23.81
C ARG A 145 12.99 -12.70 22.29
N VAL A 146 12.32 -13.76 21.83
CA VAL A 146 12.16 -14.05 20.40
C VAL A 146 11.38 -12.93 19.69
N PHE A 147 10.34 -12.40 20.34
CA PHE A 147 9.59 -11.26 19.84
C PHE A 147 10.48 -10.00 19.71
N GLU A 148 11.25 -9.67 20.75
CA GLU A 148 12.16 -8.52 20.75
C GLU A 148 13.26 -8.64 19.68
N GLU A 149 13.83 -9.84 19.48
CA GLU A 149 14.75 -10.11 18.38
C GLU A 149 14.07 -9.92 17.02
N GLY A 150 12.86 -10.47 16.85
CA GLY A 150 12.08 -10.35 15.62
C GLY A 150 11.65 -8.92 15.29
N LEU A 151 11.37 -8.08 16.30
CA LEU A 151 11.10 -6.66 16.12
C LEU A 151 12.25 -5.91 15.43
N GLY A 152 13.49 -6.41 15.54
CA GLY A 152 14.65 -5.88 14.84
C GLY A 152 14.57 -5.98 13.31
N ALA A 153 13.75 -6.90 12.78
CA ALA A 153 13.59 -7.13 11.34
C ALA A 153 12.43 -6.33 10.71
N ILE A 154 11.46 -5.85 11.49
CA ILE A 154 10.19 -5.29 10.98
C ILE A 154 10.40 -4.15 9.99
N GLY A 155 11.20 -3.14 10.33
CA GLY A 155 11.41 -1.99 9.45
C GLY A 155 11.96 -2.39 8.08
N ILE A 156 12.87 -3.37 8.05
CA ILE A 156 13.44 -3.87 6.81
C ILE A 156 12.45 -4.77 6.06
N LEU A 157 11.66 -5.61 6.73
CA LEU A 157 10.65 -6.42 6.06
C LEU A 157 9.65 -5.54 5.29
N TYR A 158 9.15 -4.47 5.93
CA TYR A 158 8.26 -3.52 5.25
C TYR A 158 8.99 -2.62 4.23
N GLY A 159 10.27 -2.35 4.41
CA GLY A 159 10.99 -1.32 3.65
C GLY A 159 12.02 -1.81 2.63
N ASP A 160 12.27 -3.11 2.52
CA ASP A 160 13.28 -3.64 1.60
C ASP A 160 12.82 -3.57 0.14
N ALA A 161 13.75 -3.26 -0.76
CA ALA A 161 13.46 -3.17 -2.20
C ALA A 161 12.98 -4.49 -2.84
N LYS A 162 13.25 -5.63 -2.21
CA LYS A 162 12.91 -6.97 -2.72
C LYS A 162 11.66 -7.57 -2.08
N THR A 163 11.11 -6.99 -1.03
CA THR A 163 9.87 -7.50 -0.43
C THR A 163 8.67 -6.95 -1.19
N LEU A 164 7.63 -7.77 -1.30
CA LEU A 164 6.34 -7.35 -1.84
C LEU A 164 5.43 -7.01 -0.68
N VAL A 165 5.03 -5.75 -0.54
CA VAL A 165 4.12 -5.31 0.52
C VAL A 165 2.70 -5.20 -0.02
N ILE A 166 1.76 -5.87 0.63
CA ILE A 166 0.32 -5.70 0.40
C ILE A 166 -0.33 -4.95 1.55
N GLN A 167 -1.07 -3.89 1.24
CA GLN A 167 -1.82 -3.08 2.18
C GLN A 167 -3.30 -3.44 2.11
N LEU A 168 -3.88 -3.77 3.25
CA LEU A 168 -5.29 -4.10 3.39
C LEU A 168 -6.08 -2.86 3.85
N THR A 169 -6.16 -1.84 2.99
CA THR A 169 -6.75 -0.54 3.35
C THR A 169 -8.28 -0.56 3.48
N ARG A 170 -8.94 -1.54 2.85
CA ARG A 170 -10.38 -1.76 3.00
C ARG A 170 -10.67 -2.24 4.42
N MET A 171 -11.59 -1.56 5.11
CA MET A 171 -12.12 -1.96 6.41
C MET A 171 -13.47 -2.67 6.25
N PRO A 172 -13.86 -3.56 7.18
CA PRO A 172 -15.23 -4.10 7.21
C PRO A 172 -16.25 -2.98 7.39
N GLN A 173 -17.49 -3.22 6.96
CA GLN A 173 -18.60 -2.26 7.09
C GLN A 173 -19.46 -2.55 8.32
N GLU A 174 -19.46 -3.79 8.80
CA GLU A 174 -20.26 -4.24 9.93
C GLU A 174 -19.58 -3.89 11.25
N LEU A 175 -20.32 -3.21 12.12
CA LEU A 175 -19.81 -2.73 13.41
C LEU A 175 -19.81 -3.81 14.49
N GLN A 176 -20.65 -4.85 14.37
CA GLN A 176 -20.82 -5.89 15.38
C GLN A 176 -20.66 -7.27 14.77
N LEU A 177 -19.93 -8.12 15.47
CA LEU A 177 -19.80 -9.53 15.14
C LEU A 177 -21.01 -10.32 15.67
N ALA A 178 -21.14 -11.57 15.20
CA ALA A 178 -22.24 -12.46 15.60
C ALA A 178 -22.29 -12.74 17.12
N ASP A 179 -21.15 -12.60 17.82
CA ASP A 179 -21.04 -12.74 19.28
C ASP A 179 -21.31 -11.43 20.06
N GLY A 180 -21.69 -10.36 19.36
CA GLY A 180 -21.95 -9.04 19.93
C GLY A 180 -20.71 -8.17 20.15
N SER A 181 -19.51 -8.67 19.85
CA SER A 181 -18.28 -7.87 19.96
C SER A 181 -18.21 -6.77 18.89
N VAL A 182 -17.66 -5.62 19.27
CA VAL A 182 -17.56 -4.43 18.40
C VAL A 182 -16.28 -4.49 17.57
N VAL A 183 -16.41 -4.30 16.26
CA VAL A 183 -15.31 -4.22 15.31
C VAL A 183 -14.73 -2.79 15.31
N ASN A 184 -13.41 -2.70 15.36
CA ASN A 184 -12.70 -1.44 15.19
C ASN A 184 -12.71 -1.01 13.73
N LEU A 185 -13.65 -0.13 13.36
CA LEU A 185 -13.80 0.43 12.02
C LEU A 185 -12.88 1.64 11.73
N THR A 186 -11.90 1.93 12.60
CA THR A 186 -10.95 3.01 12.34
C THR A 186 -10.28 2.81 10.99
N ASP A 187 -10.28 3.84 10.15
CA ASP A 187 -9.65 3.83 8.83
C ASP A 187 -8.18 3.41 8.91
N TYR A 188 -7.71 2.66 7.89
CA TYR A 188 -6.35 2.13 7.83
C TYR A 188 -5.28 3.23 8.00
N ASN A 189 -5.39 4.37 7.29
CA ASN A 189 -4.39 5.43 7.33
C ASN A 189 -4.39 6.23 8.64
N SER A 190 -5.46 6.09 9.43
CA SER A 190 -5.60 6.70 10.74
C SER A 190 -4.95 5.90 11.87
N ARG A 191 -4.40 4.71 11.56
CA ARG A 191 -3.73 3.82 12.51
C ARG A 191 -2.21 4.04 12.47
N GLY A 192 -1.58 4.19 13.63
CA GLY A 192 -0.17 4.55 13.71
C GLY A 192 0.79 3.51 13.12
N TRP A 193 0.58 2.22 13.40
CA TRP A 193 1.38 1.13 12.81
C TRP A 193 1.21 1.06 11.29
N CYS A 194 -0.03 1.06 10.79
CA CYS A 194 -0.31 1.05 9.35
C CYS A 194 0.31 2.26 8.63
N PHE A 195 0.29 3.44 9.27
CA PHE A 195 0.91 4.64 8.72
C PHE A 195 2.45 4.53 8.68
N PHE A 196 3.06 3.98 9.72
CA PHE A 196 4.49 3.66 9.74
C PHE A 196 4.87 2.71 8.61
N GLU A 197 4.16 1.58 8.49
CA GLU A 197 4.39 0.56 7.46
C GLU A 197 4.26 1.14 6.06
N ALA A 198 3.18 1.90 5.80
CA ALA A 198 2.95 2.57 4.52
C ALA A 198 4.08 3.56 4.16
N THR A 199 4.61 4.29 5.15
CA THR A 199 5.67 5.26 4.93
C THR A 199 6.98 4.56 4.62
N VAL A 200 7.36 3.56 5.42
CA VAL A 200 8.58 2.76 5.23
C VAL A 200 8.57 2.05 3.88
N SER A 201 7.46 1.42 3.53
CA SER A 201 7.30 0.72 2.24
C SER A 201 7.33 1.66 1.03
N SER A 202 7.00 2.94 1.21
CA SER A 202 7.04 3.91 0.11
C SER A 202 8.46 4.38 -0.24
N MET A 203 9.46 4.15 0.62
CA MET A 203 10.80 4.72 0.47
C MET A 203 11.68 3.98 -0.55
N PHE A 204 11.76 2.65 -0.46
CA PHE A 204 12.72 1.86 -1.25
C PHE A 204 12.13 0.66 -1.98
N THR A 205 10.97 0.15 -1.56
CA THR A 205 10.24 -0.88 -2.30
C THR A 205 10.02 -0.38 -3.72
N ASP A 206 10.13 -1.23 -4.73
CA ASP A 206 9.84 -0.85 -6.10
C ASP A 206 8.33 -0.66 -6.33
N SER A 207 7.96 0.13 -7.33
CA SER A 207 6.59 0.59 -7.51
C SER A 207 5.58 -0.53 -7.78
N ASP A 208 6.04 -1.62 -8.36
CA ASP A 208 5.28 -2.84 -8.65
C ASP A 208 5.25 -3.82 -7.46
N GLN A 209 5.98 -3.53 -6.38
CA GLN A 209 6.10 -4.33 -5.16
C GLN A 209 5.36 -3.72 -3.96
N LEU A 210 4.65 -2.60 -4.13
CA LEU A 210 3.79 -2.02 -3.10
C LEU A 210 2.35 -1.92 -3.63
N LEU A 211 1.47 -2.74 -3.06
CA LEU A 211 0.10 -2.90 -3.54
C LEU A 211 -0.92 -2.55 -2.45
N ASP A 212 -1.94 -1.78 -2.81
CA ASP A 212 -3.14 -1.52 -2.04
C ASP A 212 -4.29 -2.41 -2.54
N LEU A 213 -4.57 -3.48 -1.81
CA LEU A 213 -5.65 -4.41 -2.16
C LEU A 213 -7.04 -3.81 -1.90
N GLY A 214 -7.14 -2.76 -1.08
CA GLY A 214 -8.41 -2.05 -0.89
C GLY A 214 -8.79 -1.21 -2.10
N ALA A 215 -7.80 -0.64 -2.81
CA ALA A 215 -8.03 0.08 -4.07
C ALA A 215 -8.42 -0.86 -5.22
N GLY A 216 -7.81 -2.06 -5.30
CA GLY A 216 -8.05 -3.05 -6.36
C GLY A 216 -9.14 -4.09 -6.06
N VAL A 217 -10.03 -3.83 -5.10
CA VAL A 217 -10.97 -4.83 -4.58
C VAL A 217 -11.88 -5.46 -5.66
N ALA A 218 -12.36 -4.68 -6.62
CA ALA A 218 -13.22 -5.19 -7.68
C ALA A 218 -12.49 -6.21 -8.55
N THR A 219 -11.24 -5.93 -8.92
CA THR A 219 -10.36 -6.82 -9.70
C THR A 219 -9.90 -8.03 -8.87
N LEU A 220 -9.73 -7.85 -7.57
CA LEU A 220 -9.39 -8.94 -6.66
C LEU A 220 -10.55 -9.94 -6.51
N ASP A 221 -11.80 -9.44 -6.50
CA ASP A 221 -13.01 -10.25 -6.39
C ASP A 221 -13.48 -10.85 -7.73
N ASP A 222 -13.00 -10.33 -8.86
CA ASP A 222 -13.25 -10.88 -10.18
C ASP A 222 -12.55 -12.24 -10.35
N GLY A 223 -13.30 -13.30 -10.63
CA GLY A 223 -12.75 -14.66 -10.82
C GLY A 223 -11.86 -14.81 -12.05
N ASP A 224 -12.05 -13.97 -13.07
CA ASP A 224 -11.36 -14.04 -14.35
C ASP A 224 -10.09 -13.17 -14.40
N ALA A 225 -9.96 -12.20 -13.49
CA ALA A 225 -8.79 -11.33 -13.43
C ALA A 225 -7.52 -12.11 -13.05
N ASP A 226 -6.46 -11.90 -13.82
CA ASP A 226 -5.15 -12.49 -13.57
C ASP A 226 -4.33 -11.67 -12.56
N TRP A 227 -3.08 -12.10 -12.36
CA TRP A 227 -2.14 -11.41 -11.48
C TRP A 227 -1.85 -9.98 -11.94
N THR A 228 -1.60 -9.79 -13.23
CA THR A 228 -1.22 -8.49 -13.80
C THR A 228 -2.34 -7.47 -13.62
N ALA A 229 -3.59 -7.86 -13.88
CA ALA A 229 -4.74 -7.00 -13.66
C ALA A 229 -4.87 -6.58 -12.19
N VAL A 230 -4.65 -7.51 -11.25
CA VAL A 230 -4.65 -7.18 -9.82
C VAL A 230 -3.49 -6.24 -9.47
N GLN A 231 -2.28 -6.50 -9.96
CA GLN A 231 -1.11 -5.66 -9.69
C GLN A 231 -1.34 -4.21 -10.15
N GLU A 232 -1.88 -4.02 -11.37
CA GLU A 232 -2.19 -2.69 -11.91
C GLU A 232 -3.31 -2.00 -11.12
N ALA A 233 -4.41 -2.70 -10.85
CA ALA A 233 -5.56 -2.14 -10.13
C ALA A 233 -5.24 -1.84 -8.65
N SER A 234 -4.27 -2.55 -8.08
CA SER A 234 -3.81 -2.38 -6.70
C SER A 234 -2.54 -1.55 -6.58
N ALA A 235 -2.05 -0.86 -7.61
CA ALA A 235 -0.84 -0.05 -7.47
C ALA A 235 -1.03 1.04 -6.38
N ALA A 236 -0.25 0.97 -5.30
CA ALA A 236 -0.46 1.81 -4.13
C ALA A 236 -0.03 3.26 -4.35
N LYS A 237 -0.73 4.21 -3.72
CA LYS A 237 -0.30 5.61 -3.69
C LYS A 237 0.90 5.76 -2.77
N ARG A 238 2.04 6.14 -3.35
CA ARG A 238 3.28 6.38 -2.59
C ARG A 238 3.24 7.70 -1.84
N ARG A 239 3.87 7.69 -0.66
CA ARG A 239 4.16 8.89 0.13
C ARG A 239 5.65 9.21 0.00
N PRO A 240 6.06 10.48 -0.02
CA PRO A 240 7.46 10.80 0.10
C PRO A 240 7.98 10.37 1.49
N PRO A 241 9.31 10.23 1.67
CA PRO A 241 9.89 10.03 2.98
C PRO A 241 9.50 11.15 3.95
N LEU A 242 9.25 10.81 5.22
CA LEU A 242 9.07 11.76 6.32
C LEU A 242 10.39 11.93 7.07
N THR A 243 10.70 13.13 7.56
CA THR A 243 11.77 13.24 8.56
C THR A 243 11.33 12.50 9.84
N PRO A 244 12.27 11.97 10.66
CA PRO A 244 11.91 11.31 11.92
C PRO A 244 11.07 12.18 12.86
N ASP A 245 11.32 13.50 12.85
CA ASP A 245 10.59 14.44 13.70
C ASP A 245 9.17 14.68 13.18
N ASP A 246 8.99 14.80 11.86
CA ASP A 246 7.66 14.90 11.25
C ASP A 246 6.85 13.62 11.44
N MET A 247 7.49 12.45 11.34
CA MET A 247 6.83 11.18 11.65
C MET A 247 6.34 11.16 13.10
N ALA A 248 7.15 11.59 14.06
CA ALA A 248 6.74 11.65 15.47
C ALA A 248 5.52 12.58 15.67
N VAL A 249 5.47 13.72 14.97
CA VAL A 249 4.31 14.62 14.97
C VAL A 249 3.08 13.97 14.36
N GLU A 250 3.24 13.26 13.24
CA GLU A 250 2.14 12.57 12.58
C GLU A 250 1.59 11.39 13.41
N LEU A 251 2.46 10.63 14.08
CA LEU A 251 2.03 9.51 14.94
C LEU A 251 1.21 9.99 16.14
N ARG A 252 1.49 11.17 16.70
CA ARG A 252 0.69 11.77 17.79
C ARG A 252 -0.75 12.09 17.38
N LYS A 253 -1.03 12.25 16.09
CA LYS A 253 -2.38 12.52 15.54
C LYS A 253 -3.18 11.24 15.30
N ARG A 254 -2.55 10.07 15.41
CA ARG A 254 -3.12 8.79 14.98
C ARG A 254 -3.53 7.93 16.16
N ARG A 255 -4.44 7.00 15.89
CA ARG A 255 -4.86 6.00 16.86
C ARG A 255 -3.83 4.88 16.90
N LEU A 256 -3.39 4.56 18.10
CA LEU A 256 -2.54 3.42 18.37
C LEU A 256 -3.25 2.48 19.32
N THR A 257 -2.92 1.20 19.21
CA THR A 257 -3.49 0.13 20.03
C THR A 257 -3.23 0.35 21.51
N ASN A 258 -2.06 0.89 21.87
CA ASN A 258 -1.70 1.32 23.23
C ASN A 258 -0.97 2.68 23.22
N GLY A 259 -1.08 3.44 24.31
CA GLY A 259 -0.43 4.76 24.44
C GLY A 259 1.10 4.74 24.36
N GLY A 260 1.75 3.65 24.78
CA GLY A 260 3.20 3.45 24.66
C GLY A 260 3.68 3.10 23.25
N ASP A 261 2.77 2.74 22.34
CA ASP A 261 3.15 2.35 20.98
C ASP A 261 3.66 3.56 20.18
N ALA A 262 3.26 4.79 20.52
CA ALA A 262 3.59 5.98 19.73
C ALA A 262 5.10 6.27 19.74
N GLU A 263 5.68 6.26 20.93
CA GLU A 263 7.11 6.48 21.13
C GLU A 263 7.93 5.32 20.58
N LEU A 264 7.45 4.08 20.76
CA LEU A 264 8.08 2.89 20.20
C LEU A 264 8.12 2.94 18.66
N VAL A 265 6.98 3.23 18.02
CA VAL A 265 6.87 3.31 16.55
C VAL A 265 7.71 4.46 16.02
N ALA A 266 7.69 5.62 16.68
CA ALA A 266 8.52 6.76 16.30
C ALA A 266 10.02 6.44 16.41
N LYS A 267 10.43 5.72 17.46
CA LYS A 267 11.80 5.23 17.64
C LYS A 267 12.18 4.27 16.51
N LYS A 268 11.33 3.29 16.21
CA LYS A 268 11.55 2.32 15.12
C LYS A 268 11.66 2.99 13.76
N TYR A 269 10.82 4.00 13.50
CA TYR A 269 10.94 4.81 12.29
C TYR A 269 12.26 5.58 12.22
N ARG A 270 12.69 6.21 13.32
CA ARG A 270 13.97 6.92 13.37
C ARG A 270 15.13 5.98 13.09
N GLU A 271 15.16 4.81 13.74
CA GLU A 271 16.18 3.77 13.51
C GLU A 271 16.23 3.39 12.02
N PHE A 272 15.09 3.00 11.46
CA PHE A 272 14.98 2.63 10.04
C PHE A 272 15.40 3.78 9.11
N PHE A 273 14.85 4.99 9.31
CA PHE A 273 15.11 6.13 8.43
C PHE A 273 16.59 6.52 8.44
N CYS A 274 17.22 6.58 9.61
CA CYS A 274 18.63 6.93 9.74
C CYS A 274 19.51 5.88 9.06
N GLU A 275 19.28 4.59 9.34
CA GLU A 275 20.04 3.51 8.70
C GLU A 275 19.82 3.49 7.19
N ALA A 276 18.58 3.60 6.73
CA ALA A 276 18.26 3.49 5.32
C ALA A 276 18.72 4.72 4.52
N ALA A 277 18.54 5.94 5.05
CA ALA A 277 19.02 7.15 4.39
C ALA A 277 20.55 7.22 4.31
N ALA A 278 21.25 6.69 5.32
CA ALA A 278 22.72 6.60 5.32
C ALA A 278 23.28 5.58 4.32
N ASN A 279 22.49 4.58 3.91
CA ASN A 279 22.95 3.52 2.99
C ASN A 279 22.28 3.59 1.60
N ALA A 280 21.39 4.55 1.39
CA ALA A 280 20.68 4.68 0.12
C ALA A 280 21.55 5.35 -0.94
N ASP A 281 21.75 4.66 -2.06
CA ASP A 281 22.38 5.20 -3.27
C ASP A 281 21.35 5.74 -4.28
N ARG A 282 20.07 5.38 -4.10
CA ARG A 282 18.96 5.77 -4.98
C ARG A 282 17.66 5.87 -4.19
N LEU A 283 16.81 6.82 -4.58
CA LEU A 283 15.41 6.91 -4.16
C LEU A 283 14.48 6.57 -5.33
N SER A 284 13.43 5.79 -5.05
CA SER A 284 12.38 5.48 -6.02
C SER A 284 11.16 6.36 -5.75
N LEU A 285 11.02 7.45 -6.53
CA LEU A 285 9.97 8.46 -6.37
C LEU A 285 8.87 8.34 -7.44
N GLN A 286 8.84 7.24 -8.20
CA GLN A 286 7.91 7.07 -9.32
C GLN A 286 6.48 6.83 -8.79
N ASN A 287 5.50 7.57 -9.33
CA ASN A 287 4.09 7.26 -9.12
C ASN A 287 3.64 6.23 -10.16
N CYS A 288 3.30 5.02 -9.71
CA CYS A 288 2.69 3.99 -10.57
C CYS A 288 1.21 3.73 -10.23
N SER A 289 0.65 4.48 -9.28
CA SER A 289 -0.79 4.42 -9.01
C SER A 289 -1.56 5.21 -10.07
N ALA A 290 -2.81 4.83 -10.31
CA ALA A 290 -3.74 5.60 -11.14
C ALA A 290 -4.18 6.93 -10.48
N GLY A 291 -3.79 7.17 -9.24
CA GLY A 291 -4.15 8.37 -8.48
C GLY A 291 -3.31 9.59 -8.83
N GLU A 292 -3.80 10.76 -8.42
CA GLU A 292 -3.05 12.02 -8.50
C GLU A 292 -1.70 11.87 -7.79
N GLY A 293 -0.66 12.44 -8.41
CA GLY A 293 0.69 12.48 -7.85
C GLY A 293 0.79 13.34 -6.59
N TRP A 294 2.02 13.70 -6.23
CA TRP A 294 2.30 14.54 -5.06
C TRP A 294 1.88 15.98 -5.31
N GLY A 295 1.25 16.59 -4.31
CA GLY A 295 0.98 18.02 -4.26
C GLY A 295 2.04 18.77 -3.48
N ASP A 296 1.80 20.06 -3.27
CA ASP A 296 2.76 20.97 -2.60
C ASP A 296 3.14 20.50 -1.18
N ALA A 297 2.21 19.88 -0.45
CA ALA A 297 2.46 19.37 0.89
C ALA A 297 3.45 18.20 0.88
N GLU A 298 3.21 17.21 0.01
CA GLU A 298 4.09 16.06 -0.17
C GLU A 298 5.48 16.47 -0.67
N VAL A 299 5.53 17.44 -1.59
CA VAL A 299 6.80 17.96 -2.11
C VAL A 299 7.59 18.70 -1.02
N THR A 300 6.91 19.50 -0.19
CA THR A 300 7.54 20.16 0.96
C THR A 300 8.09 19.15 1.95
N GLN A 301 7.35 18.07 2.20
CA GLN A 301 7.81 16.97 3.05
C GLN A 301 9.08 16.30 2.48
N LEU A 302 9.09 16.01 1.17
CA LEU A 302 10.26 15.45 0.50
C LEU A 302 11.49 16.36 0.66
N VAL A 303 11.35 17.66 0.40
CA VAL A 303 12.44 18.65 0.51
C VAL A 303 13.09 18.61 1.90
N ARG A 304 12.30 18.43 2.96
CA ARG A 304 12.81 18.34 4.33
C ARG A 304 13.57 17.05 4.60
N ALA A 305 13.19 15.95 3.95
CA ALA A 305 13.83 14.64 4.14
C ALA A 305 15.08 14.43 3.28
N LEU A 306 15.15 15.03 2.08
CA LEU A 306 16.25 14.87 1.12
C LEU A 306 17.66 15.08 1.71
N PRO A 307 17.92 16.06 2.61
CA PRO A 307 19.26 16.27 3.19
C PRO A 307 19.82 15.08 3.96
N SER A 308 18.97 14.14 4.41
CA SER A 308 19.42 12.93 5.10
C SER A 308 20.01 11.88 4.15
N PHE A 309 19.71 11.93 2.85
CA PHE A 309 20.13 10.94 1.84
C PHE A 309 21.44 11.34 1.16
N LYS A 310 22.52 11.39 1.94
CA LYS A 310 23.81 11.95 1.50
C LYS A 310 24.51 11.15 0.40
N HIS A 311 24.19 9.86 0.25
CA HIS A 311 24.81 8.95 -0.71
C HIS A 311 24.02 8.80 -2.02
N CYS A 312 22.77 9.29 -2.05
CA CYS A 312 21.95 9.27 -3.25
C CYS A 312 22.53 10.19 -4.33
N LYS A 313 23.11 9.60 -5.39
CA LYS A 313 23.61 10.35 -6.54
C LYS A 313 22.48 10.56 -7.54
N ALA A 314 22.24 11.81 -7.94
CA ALA A 314 21.33 12.09 -9.05
C ALA A 314 21.91 11.52 -10.35
N LYS A 315 21.30 10.46 -10.88
CA LYS A 315 21.64 9.96 -12.21
C LYS A 315 20.80 10.71 -13.25
N LYS A 316 21.47 11.28 -14.26
CA LYS A 316 20.85 11.78 -15.50
C LYS A 316 19.97 10.66 -16.07
N ALA A 317 18.69 10.94 -16.30
CA ALA A 317 17.81 10.01 -17.00
C ALA A 317 18.42 9.66 -18.38
N PRO A 318 18.39 8.40 -18.82
CA PRO A 318 18.86 8.03 -20.15
C PRO A 318 18.07 8.82 -21.21
N SER A 319 18.79 9.41 -22.17
CA SER A 319 18.23 10.18 -23.27
C SER A 319 17.29 9.30 -24.10
N GLY A 320 15.99 9.40 -23.82
CA GLY A 320 14.94 8.58 -24.44
C GLY A 320 13.72 8.37 -23.55
N SER A 321 13.85 8.50 -22.22
CA SER A 321 12.70 8.45 -21.30
C SER A 321 12.05 9.83 -21.12
N ARG A 322 10.73 9.93 -21.36
CA ARG A 322 9.93 11.16 -21.18
C ARG A 322 9.70 11.54 -19.70
N GLN A 323 10.71 11.54 -18.83
CA GLN A 323 10.60 12.12 -17.48
C GLN A 323 11.98 12.59 -16.95
N PRO A 324 12.12 13.84 -16.49
CA PRO A 324 13.30 14.28 -15.74
C PRO A 324 13.00 14.41 -14.24
N LEU A 325 13.88 13.82 -13.43
CA LEU A 325 14.10 14.19 -12.04
C LEU A 325 15.53 14.77 -11.98
N LEU A 326 15.66 16.07 -11.73
CA LEU A 326 16.94 16.78 -11.68
C LEU A 326 17.24 17.17 -10.23
N ILE A 327 18.42 16.79 -9.72
CA ILE A 327 19.08 17.53 -8.64
C ILE A 327 20.59 17.55 -8.93
N PRO A 328 21.16 18.65 -9.46
CA PRO A 328 22.60 18.89 -9.40
C PRO A 328 23.00 19.87 -8.28
N GLU A 329 23.90 19.36 -7.44
CA GLU A 329 25.05 19.94 -6.72
C GLU A 329 25.27 21.45 -6.60
N ASP A 330 24.43 22.17 -5.87
CA ASP A 330 24.85 23.29 -4.99
C ASP A 330 23.64 23.96 -4.30
N MET A 331 23.33 23.50 -3.08
CA MET A 331 22.49 24.19 -2.07
C MET A 331 21.28 24.99 -2.61
N GLY A 332 20.40 24.31 -3.35
CA GLY A 332 19.06 24.78 -3.65
C GLY A 332 18.24 23.67 -4.29
N VAL A 333 17.04 23.38 -3.78
CA VAL A 333 16.15 22.41 -4.41
C VAL A 333 15.37 23.12 -5.51
N GLU A 334 15.63 22.80 -6.77
CA GLU A 334 14.82 23.21 -7.90
C GLU A 334 13.90 22.04 -8.29
N LEU A 335 12.61 22.17 -7.99
CA LEU A 335 11.60 21.16 -8.31
C LEU A 335 10.88 21.58 -9.59
N GLN A 336 11.00 20.75 -10.62
CA GLN A 336 10.19 20.84 -11.82
C GLN A 336 8.98 19.93 -11.67
N MET A 337 7.80 20.55 -11.52
CA MET A 337 6.55 19.82 -11.45
C MET A 337 5.80 19.97 -12.77
N ARG A 338 5.36 18.83 -13.32
CA ARG A 338 4.56 18.79 -14.56
C ARG A 338 3.09 18.73 -14.20
N ARG A 339 2.31 19.66 -14.75
CA ARG A 339 0.85 19.70 -14.60
C ARG A 339 0.21 18.89 -15.73
N PHE A 340 -0.53 17.85 -15.37
CA PHE A 340 -1.31 17.05 -16.31
C PHE A 340 -2.80 17.33 -16.13
N THR A 341 -3.49 17.66 -17.22
CA THR A 341 -4.96 17.71 -17.27
C THR A 341 -5.46 16.83 -18.41
N ASN A 342 -6.42 15.95 -18.13
CA ASN A 342 -7.04 15.03 -19.10
C ASN A 342 -6.02 14.25 -19.97
N GLY A 343 -4.93 13.76 -19.36
CA GLY A 343 -3.91 12.98 -20.07
C GLY A 343 -2.99 13.80 -20.99
N SER A 344 -3.06 15.12 -20.96
CA SER A 344 -2.16 16.02 -21.69
C SER A 344 -1.40 16.96 -20.73
N GLU A 345 -0.10 17.12 -20.97
CA GLU A 345 0.77 18.05 -20.23
C GLU A 345 0.43 19.48 -20.64
N THR A 346 0.00 20.31 -19.70
CA THR A 346 -0.48 21.68 -20.00
C THR A 346 0.46 22.78 -19.48
N GLU A 347 1.33 22.50 -18.51
CA GLU A 347 2.23 23.54 -17.97
C GLU A 347 3.42 22.95 -17.18
N LEU A 348 4.61 23.53 -17.39
CA LEU A 348 5.83 23.27 -16.62
C LEU A 348 5.97 24.36 -15.54
N VAL A 349 5.80 23.99 -14.27
CA VAL A 349 6.01 24.93 -13.15
C VAL A 349 7.38 24.68 -12.55
N THR A 350 8.23 25.70 -12.58
CA THR A 350 9.59 25.66 -12.00
C THR A 350 9.62 26.52 -10.74
N LYS A 351 9.86 25.92 -9.57
CA LYS A 351 10.11 26.65 -8.31
C LYS A 351 11.54 26.40 -7.84
N LYS A 352 12.29 27.49 -7.64
CA LYS A 352 13.65 27.49 -7.07
C LYS A 352 13.59 27.82 -5.58
N TYR A 353 14.08 26.93 -4.73
CA TYR A 353 14.28 27.19 -3.31
C TYR A 353 15.77 27.39 -3.03
N ARG A 354 16.19 28.58 -2.57
CA ARG A 354 17.57 28.89 -2.16
C ARG A 354 17.58 29.39 -0.72
N GLY A 355 18.50 28.89 0.11
CA GLY A 355 18.92 29.54 1.35
C GLY A 355 19.01 28.64 2.60
N PHE A 356 19.99 28.95 3.45
CA PHE A 356 20.17 28.42 4.81
C PHE A 356 18.87 28.57 5.62
N PHE A 357 18.40 27.46 6.20
CA PHE A 357 17.13 27.42 6.93
C PHE A 357 17.30 27.96 8.36
N SER A 358 16.74 29.14 8.64
CA SER A 358 16.31 29.52 9.99
C SER A 358 14.78 29.47 10.07
N GLU A 359 14.24 29.04 11.21
CA GLU A 359 12.85 28.59 11.45
C GLU A 359 11.71 29.58 11.09
N ALA A 360 11.99 30.81 10.62
CA ALA A 360 10.99 31.87 10.51
C ALA A 360 10.34 32.08 9.12
N ALA A 361 10.75 31.37 8.06
CA ALA A 361 10.40 31.78 6.68
C ALA A 361 9.25 31.02 5.98
N VAL A 362 8.45 30.19 6.66
CA VAL A 362 7.42 29.35 6.00
C VAL A 362 6.08 30.06 5.77
N SER A 363 5.89 31.31 6.22
CA SER A 363 4.62 32.03 6.02
C SER A 363 4.72 33.11 4.94
N ALA A 364 4.55 32.76 3.65
CA ALA A 364 4.08 33.72 2.64
C ALA A 364 3.68 33.07 1.29
N LYS A 365 2.38 33.21 0.97
CA LYS A 365 1.75 33.28 -0.36
C LYS A 365 1.64 32.01 -1.22
N ILE A 366 0.46 31.39 -1.15
CA ILE A 366 -0.16 30.63 -2.25
C ILE A 366 -1.56 31.23 -2.47
N THR A 367 -1.84 31.73 -3.67
CA THR A 367 -3.17 32.19 -4.08
C THR A 367 -3.86 31.06 -4.86
N GLN A 368 -5.07 30.69 -4.43
CA GLN A 368 -5.92 29.65 -5.03
C GLN A 368 -6.42 30.02 -6.43
N HIS A 369 -6.56 29.01 -7.30
CA HIS A 369 -7.71 28.93 -8.22
C HIS A 369 -8.25 27.49 -8.30
N THR A 370 -9.51 27.35 -7.91
CA THR A 370 -10.40 26.19 -8.06
C THR A 370 -10.86 25.99 -9.51
N TRP A 371 -11.78 25.04 -9.75
CA TRP A 371 -12.53 24.65 -10.98
C TRP A 371 -12.06 23.30 -11.54
N GLY A 372 -12.86 22.27 -11.84
CA GLY A 372 -14.31 22.05 -11.87
C GLY A 372 -14.54 20.79 -12.74
N LEU A 373 -15.38 19.85 -12.30
CA LEU A 373 -15.67 18.58 -12.99
C LEU A 373 -16.25 18.79 -14.41
N PRO A 374 -15.91 17.97 -15.43
CA PRO A 374 -16.73 17.86 -16.63
C PRO A 374 -17.76 16.73 -16.49
N ALA A 375 -19.01 17.10 -16.73
CA ALA A 375 -20.14 16.19 -16.93
C ALA A 375 -19.97 15.36 -18.21
N TYR A 376 -20.29 14.08 -18.13
CA TYR A 376 -20.54 13.22 -19.28
C TYR A 376 -21.70 13.74 -20.13
N ARG A 377 -21.53 13.87 -21.45
CA ARG A 377 -22.65 13.75 -22.40
C ARG A 377 -22.25 13.06 -23.71
N CYS A 378 -23.11 12.10 -24.05
CA CYS A 378 -23.23 11.32 -25.26
C CYS A 378 -23.11 12.11 -26.58
N CYS A 379 -22.58 11.38 -27.56
CA CYS A 379 -22.61 11.66 -28.99
C CYS A 379 -24.02 12.04 -29.50
N GLN A 380 -24.12 13.12 -30.29
CA GLN A 380 -25.10 13.25 -31.38
C GLN A 380 -24.48 13.97 -32.59
N VAL A 381 -24.77 13.40 -33.76
CA VAL A 381 -24.35 13.75 -35.13
C VAL A 381 -25.07 15.02 -35.62
N PRO A 382 -24.53 15.83 -36.57
CA PRO A 382 -25.00 17.19 -36.82
C PRO A 382 -26.14 17.27 -37.85
N CYS A 383 -27.10 18.17 -37.62
CA CYS A 383 -28.05 18.63 -38.63
C CYS A 383 -28.00 20.16 -38.75
N ARG A 384 -27.71 20.65 -39.96
CA ARG A 384 -27.80 22.06 -40.37
C ARG A 384 -29.26 22.50 -40.46
N ALA A 385 -29.60 23.71 -39.99
CA ALA A 385 -30.36 24.72 -40.76
C ALA A 385 -30.68 26.01 -39.97
N ARG A 386 -30.19 27.13 -40.53
CA ARG A 386 -30.81 28.46 -40.75
C ARG A 386 -31.67 29.18 -39.68
N LYS A 387 -31.18 30.39 -39.36
CA LYS A 387 -31.82 31.73 -39.29
C LYS A 387 -33.13 31.91 -38.50
N ARG A 388 -33.10 32.81 -37.49
CA ARG A 388 -33.72 34.16 -37.50
C ARG A 388 -33.49 34.95 -36.19
N ASN A 389 -33.09 36.21 -36.37
CA ASN A 389 -33.36 37.46 -35.62
C ASN A 389 -33.66 37.47 -34.10
N THR A 390 -32.73 38.08 -33.34
CA THR A 390 -32.83 39.24 -32.39
C THR A 390 -34.13 39.55 -31.62
N PRO A 391 -34.09 40.37 -30.53
CA PRO A 391 -33.11 40.49 -29.43
C PRO A 391 -33.79 40.72 -28.04
N SER A 392 -32.99 41.10 -27.04
CA SER A 392 -33.31 41.91 -25.84
C SER A 392 -33.44 41.20 -24.48
N GLY A 393 -32.52 41.58 -23.58
CA GLY A 393 -32.84 42.32 -22.35
C GLY A 393 -33.22 41.51 -21.10
N GLY A 394 -32.53 41.78 -19.98
CA GLY A 394 -33.14 41.69 -18.66
C GLY A 394 -32.37 40.91 -17.60
N THR A 395 -31.55 41.63 -16.84
CA THR A 395 -31.05 41.26 -15.51
C THR A 395 -32.16 41.30 -14.45
N ALA A 396 -32.26 40.29 -13.57
CA ALA A 396 -32.67 40.43 -12.15
C ALA A 396 -32.60 39.09 -11.38
N HIS A 397 -31.61 38.98 -10.48
CA HIS A 397 -31.74 38.84 -9.03
C HIS A 397 -32.74 37.87 -8.33
N TRP A 398 -32.15 37.07 -7.41
CA TRP A 398 -32.57 36.55 -6.09
C TRP A 398 -33.55 35.36 -5.91
N ALA A 399 -33.04 34.44 -5.06
CA ALA A 399 -33.68 33.72 -3.95
C ALA A 399 -34.32 32.33 -4.17
N SER A 400 -33.70 31.37 -3.46
CA SER A 400 -34.23 30.24 -2.69
C SER A 400 -35.73 29.93 -2.75
N ALA A 401 -36.07 28.66 -3.00
CA ALA A 401 -36.39 27.68 -1.95
C ALA A 401 -37.22 26.50 -2.49
N ALA A 402 -37.02 25.35 -1.85
CA ALA A 402 -37.99 24.26 -1.64
C ALA A 402 -38.37 23.33 -2.82
N SER A 403 -38.00 22.06 -2.63
CA SER A 403 -38.72 20.82 -3.01
C SER A 403 -40.24 20.89 -2.66
N PRO A 404 -41.12 19.89 -2.98
CA PRO A 404 -40.86 18.55 -3.50
C PRO A 404 -41.91 18.00 -4.51
N SER A 405 -41.66 16.74 -4.92
CA SER A 405 -42.66 15.68 -5.07
C SER A 405 -43.31 15.38 -6.43
N SER A 406 -43.56 14.07 -6.55
CA SER A 406 -44.54 13.38 -7.38
C SER A 406 -44.08 12.96 -8.77
N GLY A 407 -44.07 11.63 -8.93
CA GLY A 407 -43.66 10.95 -10.15
C GLY A 407 -44.74 10.95 -11.23
N ARG A 408 -44.39 10.30 -12.34
CA ARG A 408 -45.34 9.60 -13.20
C ARG A 408 -44.58 8.63 -14.09
N ARG A 409 -44.98 7.36 -14.02
CA ARG A 409 -44.77 6.37 -15.06
C ARG A 409 -45.56 6.80 -16.31
N CYS A 410 -45.00 6.56 -17.49
CA CYS A 410 -45.78 6.27 -18.68
C CYS A 410 -45.07 5.18 -19.51
N ARG A 411 -45.80 4.07 -19.68
CA ARG A 411 -45.58 3.05 -20.71
C ARG A 411 -46.06 3.62 -22.05
N GLY A 412 -45.48 3.16 -23.16
CA GLY A 412 -46.07 3.42 -24.47
C GLY A 412 -45.16 3.03 -25.64
N ALA A 413 -45.36 1.80 -26.11
CA ALA A 413 -44.67 1.19 -27.24
C ALA A 413 -44.89 1.92 -28.58
N ARG A 414 -43.98 1.70 -29.55
CA ARG A 414 -44.36 1.27 -30.91
C ARG A 414 -43.17 0.65 -31.67
N ARG A 415 -43.54 -0.39 -32.40
CA ARG A 415 -42.74 -1.28 -33.26
C ARG A 415 -42.21 -0.55 -34.50
N CYS A 416 -41.11 -1.04 -35.06
CA CYS A 416 -41.08 -1.44 -36.47
C CYS A 416 -40.10 -2.60 -36.68
N ARG A 417 -40.60 -3.64 -37.34
CA ARG A 417 -39.88 -4.83 -37.83
C ARG A 417 -39.23 -4.52 -39.18
N SER A 418 -38.15 -5.23 -39.47
CA SER A 418 -37.85 -5.96 -40.73
C SER A 418 -36.33 -6.04 -40.88
N SER A 419 -35.68 -7.07 -41.40
CA SER A 419 -35.92 -8.51 -41.60
C SER A 419 -34.73 -8.98 -42.45
N GLY A 420 -34.27 -10.20 -42.24
CA GLY A 420 -33.26 -10.89 -43.06
C GLY A 420 -32.31 -11.72 -42.18
N SER A 421 -32.76 -12.85 -41.62
CA SER A 421 -32.86 -14.19 -42.25
C SER A 421 -31.46 -14.80 -42.45
N LEU A 422 -30.99 -15.60 -41.49
CA LEU A 422 -31.15 -17.07 -41.38
C LEU A 422 -30.21 -17.86 -42.30
N ALA A 423 -29.30 -18.60 -41.68
CA ALA A 423 -29.07 -20.01 -42.02
C ALA A 423 -28.51 -20.74 -40.79
N THR A 424 -29.39 -21.52 -40.17
CA THR A 424 -29.12 -22.62 -39.25
C THR A 424 -28.32 -23.73 -39.92
N SER A 425 -27.39 -24.36 -39.20
CA SER A 425 -27.26 -25.81 -39.28
C SER A 425 -26.97 -26.40 -37.91
N TRP A 426 -27.80 -27.38 -37.57
CA TRP A 426 -27.65 -28.30 -36.45
C TRP A 426 -26.70 -29.42 -36.86
N THR A 427 -25.82 -29.83 -35.95
CA THR A 427 -25.44 -31.25 -35.84
C THR A 427 -25.07 -31.59 -34.40
N ARG A 428 -25.72 -32.63 -33.89
CA ARG A 428 -25.56 -33.25 -32.57
C ARG A 428 -25.06 -34.67 -32.83
N ALA A 429 -23.89 -35.06 -32.33
CA ALA A 429 -23.48 -36.47 -32.13
C ALA A 429 -22.27 -36.51 -31.18
N ARG A 430 -22.44 -36.97 -29.93
CA ARG A 430 -22.12 -38.33 -29.41
C ARG A 430 -20.63 -38.62 -29.21
N GLY A 431 -20.18 -38.51 -27.94
CA GLY A 431 -19.75 -39.65 -27.11
C GLY A 431 -18.40 -40.37 -27.35
N ARG A 432 -17.46 -40.12 -26.41
CA ARG A 432 -16.51 -41.04 -25.70
C ARG A 432 -15.40 -41.76 -26.51
N PRO A 433 -14.43 -42.44 -25.85
CA PRO A 433 -13.44 -41.97 -24.84
C PRO A 433 -12.01 -42.46 -25.20
N TRP A 434 -10.96 -42.00 -24.49
CA TRP A 434 -9.84 -42.79 -23.92
C TRP A 434 -9.09 -41.88 -22.95
#